data_AF-A0A6N3ASF4-F1
#
_entry.id   AF-A0A6N3ASF4-F1
#
_cell.length_a   1.000
_cell.length_b   1.000
_cell.length_c   1.000
_cell.angle_alpha   90.00
_cell.angle_beta   90.00
_cell.angle_gamma   90.00
#
_symmetry.space_group_name_H-M   'P 1'
#
loop_
_entity.id
_entity.type
_entity.pdbx_description
1 polymer ?
#
loop_
_entity_poly.entity_id
_entity_poly.type
_entity_poly.pdbx_seq_one_letter_code
_entity_poly.pdbx_strand_id
1 'polypeptide(L)'
;MDTKQQLVNALVGLGSTITEAMDVIEGFVPCGHPALVVTGALNALTDGADEATLAEHVETVRGFIDHVSENRGVTAHHDIELGELTGAKAELFAEISAIANLTKTAGVKNTQVNEWLYRSLAALDSSDEKAAEQLAESPAIKAELL
;
A
#
# COMPACT_ATOMS: atom_id res chain seq x y z
N MET A 1 -16.48 -11.78 -3.29
CA MET A 1 -15.69 -10.55 -3.52
C MET A 1 -14.82 -10.79 -4.74
N ASP A 2 -14.82 -9.88 -5.71
CA ASP A 2 -13.95 -9.97 -6.90
C ASP A 2 -12.46 -9.92 -6.50
N THR A 3 -11.59 -10.53 -7.31
CA THR A 3 -10.15 -10.67 -7.02
C THR A 3 -9.43 -9.33 -6.97
N LYS A 4 -9.87 -8.31 -7.74
CA LYS A 4 -9.29 -6.97 -7.62
C LYS A 4 -9.58 -6.37 -6.26
N GLN A 5 -10.84 -6.48 -5.78
CA GLN A 5 -11.19 -6.03 -4.43
C GLN A 5 -10.41 -6.81 -3.36
N GLN A 6 -10.22 -8.13 -3.51
CA GLN A 6 -9.36 -8.92 -2.61
C GLN A 6 -7.93 -8.38 -2.55
N LEU A 7 -7.37 -7.98 -3.70
CA LEU A 7 -6.04 -7.42 -3.75
C LEU A 7 -5.96 -6.04 -3.11
N VAL A 8 -6.96 -5.17 -3.34
CA VAL A 8 -7.04 -3.86 -2.67
C VAL A 8 -7.11 -4.02 -1.15
N ASN A 9 -7.97 -4.91 -0.65
CA ASN A 9 -8.08 -5.17 0.79
C ASN A 9 -6.76 -5.71 1.37
N ALA A 10 -6.11 -6.65 0.67
CA ALA A 10 -4.82 -7.18 1.10
C ALA A 10 -3.72 -6.09 1.11
N LEU A 11 -3.70 -5.20 0.12
CA LEU A 11 -2.76 -4.08 0.06
C LEU A 11 -2.95 -3.11 1.22
N VAL A 12 -4.20 -2.80 1.58
CA VAL A 12 -4.53 -1.97 2.73
C VAL A 12 -4.16 -2.66 4.05
N GLY A 13 -4.37 -3.98 4.15
CA GLY A 13 -3.90 -4.78 5.28
C GLY A 13 -2.38 -4.75 5.45
N LEU A 14 -1.63 -4.91 4.36
CA LEU A 14 -0.17 -4.81 4.39
C LEU A 14 0.30 -3.39 4.74
N GLY A 15 -0.33 -2.35 4.17
CA GLY A 15 -0.07 -0.96 4.50
C GLY A 15 -0.26 -0.67 5.99
N SER A 16 -1.37 -1.16 6.57
CA SER A 16 -1.71 -1.01 8.00
C SER A 16 -0.71 -1.75 8.89
N THR A 17 -0.37 -2.99 8.54
CA THR A 17 0.61 -3.81 9.28
C THR A 17 2.00 -3.17 9.31
N ILE A 18 2.48 -2.65 8.17
CA ILE A 18 3.77 -1.96 8.10
C ILE A 18 3.72 -0.60 8.80
N THR A 19 2.61 0.13 8.69
CA THR A 19 2.42 1.41 9.39
C THR A 19 2.48 1.23 10.90
N GLU A 20 1.81 0.22 11.44
CA GLU A 20 1.92 -0.12 12.86
C GLU A 20 3.37 -0.43 13.25
N ALA A 21 4.09 -1.22 12.45
CA ALA A 21 5.51 -1.50 12.69
C ALA A 21 6.38 -0.24 12.68
N MET A 22 6.12 0.72 11.79
CA MET A 22 6.82 2.02 11.77
C MET A 22 6.52 2.85 13.01
N ASP A 23 5.28 2.82 13.51
CA ASP A 23 4.86 3.66 14.62
C ASP A 23 5.31 3.12 15.98
N VAL A 24 5.38 1.79 16.15
CA VAL A 24 5.69 1.17 17.45
C VAL A 24 7.16 0.75 17.62
N ILE A 25 7.93 0.64 16.53
CA ILE A 25 9.34 0.24 16.57
C ILE A 25 10.23 1.43 16.24
N GLU A 26 10.92 1.94 17.25
CA GLU A 26 11.85 3.05 17.10
C GLU A 26 12.93 2.73 16.05
N GLY A 27 13.09 3.63 15.08
CA GLY A 27 14.08 3.50 14.01
C GLY A 27 13.75 2.44 12.95
N PHE A 28 12.54 1.85 12.96
CA PHE A 28 12.12 0.96 11.88
C PHE A 28 11.94 1.75 10.59
N VAL A 29 12.64 1.32 9.56
CA VAL A 29 12.55 1.87 8.21
C VAL A 29 12.14 0.74 7.27
N PRO A 30 11.03 0.88 6.51
CA PRO A 30 10.60 -0.16 5.60
C PRO A 30 11.65 -0.35 4.51
N CYS A 31 12.06 -1.60 4.31
CA CYS A 31 13.04 -1.94 3.28
C CYS A 31 12.40 -1.94 1.87
N GLY A 32 13.22 -1.88 0.82
CA GLY A 32 12.71 -1.82 -0.55
C GLY A 32 11.95 -3.07 -1.02
N HIS A 33 12.07 -4.21 -0.33
CA HIS A 33 11.44 -5.46 -0.79
C HIS A 33 9.92 -5.50 -0.61
N PRO A 34 9.33 -5.18 0.57
CA PRO A 34 7.90 -4.94 0.69
C PRO A 34 7.38 -3.85 -0.25
N ALA A 35 8.21 -2.85 -0.60
CA ALA A 35 7.80 -1.80 -1.54
C ALA A 35 7.68 -2.33 -2.98
N LEU A 36 8.56 -3.24 -3.40
CA LEU A 36 8.42 -3.96 -4.68
C LEU A 36 7.13 -4.79 -4.73
N VAL A 37 6.77 -5.45 -3.62
CA VAL A 37 5.54 -6.25 -3.53
C VAL A 37 4.31 -5.36 -3.69
N VAL A 38 4.23 -4.26 -2.94
CA VAL A 38 3.12 -3.31 -3.00
C VAL A 38 2.99 -2.67 -4.38
N THR A 39 4.09 -2.11 -4.90
CA THR A 39 4.08 -1.43 -6.20
C THR A 39 3.80 -2.40 -7.35
N GLY A 40 4.31 -3.63 -7.30
CA GLY A 40 4.00 -4.67 -8.27
C GLY A 40 2.51 -5.02 -8.33
N ALA A 41 1.89 -5.24 -7.17
CA ALA A 41 0.46 -5.52 -7.07
C ALA A 41 -0.41 -4.32 -7.52
N LEU A 42 -0.05 -3.09 -7.13
CA LEU A 42 -0.73 -1.87 -7.59
C LEU A 42 -0.64 -1.73 -9.12
N ASN A 43 0.53 -2.00 -9.68
CA ASN A 43 0.72 -1.95 -11.13
C ASN A 43 -0.07 -3.03 -11.86
N ALA A 44 -0.17 -4.25 -11.32
CA ALA A 44 -1.02 -5.30 -11.89
C ALA A 44 -2.50 -4.90 -11.91
N LEU A 45 -2.98 -4.20 -10.87
CA LEU A 45 -4.33 -3.64 -10.84
C LEU A 45 -4.53 -2.59 -11.95
N THR A 46 -3.61 -1.63 -12.08
CA THR A 46 -3.75 -0.53 -13.04
C THR A 46 -3.55 -0.97 -14.48
N ASP A 47 -2.68 -1.95 -14.71
CA ASP A 47 -2.36 -2.47 -16.04
C ASP A 47 -3.43 -3.47 -16.53
N GLY A 48 -4.42 -3.80 -15.69
CA GLY A 48 -5.53 -4.68 -16.04
C GLY A 48 -5.11 -6.14 -16.19
N ALA A 49 -4.22 -6.61 -15.31
CA ALA A 49 -3.77 -7.99 -15.29
C ALA A 49 -4.94 -8.99 -15.19
N ASP A 50 -4.69 -10.22 -15.67
CA ASP A 50 -5.68 -11.29 -15.62
C ASP A 50 -5.92 -11.80 -14.19
N GLU A 51 -7.00 -12.56 -14.02
CA GLU A 51 -7.44 -13.05 -12.71
C GLU A 51 -6.39 -13.93 -12.02
N ALA A 52 -5.64 -14.74 -12.79
CA ALA A 52 -4.60 -15.61 -12.24
C ALA A 52 -3.45 -14.80 -11.66
N THR A 53 -2.99 -13.78 -12.39
CA THR A 53 -1.93 -12.86 -11.94
C THR A 53 -2.38 -12.07 -10.71
N LEU A 54 -3.62 -11.58 -10.70
CA LEU A 54 -4.17 -10.87 -9.56
C LEU A 54 -4.28 -11.78 -8.32
N ALA A 55 -4.68 -13.04 -8.49
CA ALA A 55 -4.76 -14.01 -7.40
C ALA A 55 -3.37 -14.33 -6.80
N GLU A 56 -2.33 -14.47 -7.63
CA GLU A 56 -0.95 -14.65 -7.16
C GLU A 56 -0.47 -13.44 -6.33
N HIS A 57 -0.82 -12.22 -6.76
CA HIS A 57 -0.53 -11.03 -5.98
C HIS A 57 -1.30 -10.99 -4.65
N VAL A 58 -2.56 -11.45 -4.60
CA VAL A 58 -3.31 -11.56 -3.33
C VAL A 58 -2.58 -12.47 -2.35
N GLU A 59 -2.19 -13.67 -2.78
CA GLU A 59 -1.47 -14.63 -1.94
C GLU A 59 -0.12 -14.07 -1.48
N THR A 60 0.63 -13.44 -2.39
CA THR A 60 1.92 -12.82 -2.07
C THR A 60 1.75 -11.72 -1.01
N VAL A 61 0.81 -10.78 -1.21
CA VAL A 61 0.59 -9.67 -0.29
C VAL A 61 0.16 -10.17 1.09
N ARG A 62 -0.74 -11.17 1.16
CA ARG A 62 -1.15 -11.79 2.42
C ARG A 62 0.01 -12.47 3.14
N GLY A 63 0.85 -13.22 2.42
CA GLY A 63 2.05 -13.81 3.00
C GLY A 63 3.03 -12.75 3.56
N PHE A 64 3.08 -11.56 2.95
CA PHE A 64 3.86 -10.44 3.49
C PHE A 64 3.26 -9.83 4.76
N ILE A 65 1.94 -9.82 4.92
CA ILE A 65 1.29 -9.41 6.17
C ILE A 65 1.78 -10.31 7.31
N ASP A 66 1.70 -11.63 7.12
CA ASP A 66 2.18 -12.62 8.10
C ASP A 66 3.67 -12.42 8.40
N HIS A 67 4.50 -12.31 7.35
CA HIS A 67 5.94 -12.13 7.50
C HIS A 67 6.31 -10.88 8.31
N VAL A 68 5.65 -9.74 8.07
CA VAL A 68 5.91 -8.51 8.83
C VAL A 68 5.42 -8.67 10.27
N SER A 69 4.19 -9.15 10.46
CA SER A 69 3.59 -9.39 11.78
C SER A 69 4.47 -10.29 12.65
N GLU A 70 4.85 -11.47 12.15
CA GLU A 70 5.66 -12.44 12.88
C GLU A 70 7.05 -11.92 13.25
N ASN A 71 7.71 -11.19 12.34
CA ASN A 71 9.07 -10.70 12.56
C ASN A 71 9.14 -9.41 13.38
N ARG A 72 8.05 -8.65 13.44
CA ARG A 72 8.01 -7.34 14.10
C ARG A 72 7.16 -7.33 15.37
N GLY A 73 6.34 -8.36 15.60
CA GLY A 73 5.47 -8.46 16.76
C GLY A 73 4.31 -7.46 16.74
N VAL A 74 3.82 -7.12 15.54
CA VAL A 74 2.67 -6.23 15.33
C VAL A 74 1.45 -7.01 14.88
N THR A 75 0.29 -6.37 14.86
CA THR A 75 -0.95 -7.00 14.41
C THR A 75 -0.90 -7.36 12.92
N ALA A 76 -1.32 -8.56 12.55
CA ALA A 76 -1.56 -8.95 11.16
C ALA A 76 -2.95 -8.46 10.71
N HIS A 77 -3.00 -7.40 9.90
CA HIS A 77 -4.27 -6.80 9.44
C HIS A 77 -4.86 -7.54 8.23
N HIS A 78 -5.33 -8.78 8.42
CA HIS A 78 -5.96 -9.58 7.35
C HIS A 78 -7.43 -9.24 7.11
N ASP A 79 -8.15 -8.87 8.16
CA ASP A 79 -9.61 -8.73 8.17
C ASP A 79 -10.10 -7.37 7.62
N ILE A 80 -9.37 -6.82 6.66
CA ILE A 80 -9.75 -5.58 5.98
C ILE A 80 -10.89 -5.88 4.99
N GLU A 81 -12.03 -5.24 5.22
CA GLU A 81 -13.19 -5.27 4.33
C GLU A 81 -13.55 -3.85 3.91
N LEU A 82 -12.79 -3.31 2.96
CA LEU A 82 -13.13 -2.00 2.39
C LEU A 82 -14.45 -2.10 1.61
N GLY A 83 -15.35 -1.16 1.92
CA GLY A 83 -16.44 -0.82 1.02
C GLY A 83 -15.95 -0.13 -0.24
N GLU A 84 -16.89 0.38 -1.03
CA GLU A 84 -16.57 1.22 -2.18
C GLU A 84 -15.76 2.46 -1.72
N LEU A 85 -14.60 2.69 -2.34
CA LEU A 85 -13.81 3.89 -2.07
C LEU A 85 -14.51 5.09 -2.71
N THR A 86 -14.80 6.11 -1.92
CA THR A 86 -15.45 7.35 -2.37
C THR A 86 -14.71 8.58 -1.85
N GLY A 87 -14.93 9.74 -2.45
CA GLY A 87 -14.37 11.02 -1.96
C GLY A 87 -12.84 10.99 -1.84
N ALA A 88 -12.32 11.46 -0.72
CA ALA A 88 -10.88 11.57 -0.46
C ALA A 88 -10.16 10.22 -0.54
N LYS A 89 -10.80 9.12 -0.10
CA LYS A 89 -10.22 7.78 -0.21
C LYS A 89 -10.08 7.31 -1.66
N ALA A 90 -11.04 7.64 -2.52
CA ALA A 90 -10.95 7.31 -3.96
C ALA A 90 -9.83 8.11 -4.65
N GLU A 91 -9.74 9.41 -4.34
CA GLU A 91 -8.69 10.29 -4.85
C GLU A 91 -7.30 9.84 -4.37
N LEU A 92 -7.16 9.51 -3.09
CA LEU A 92 -5.93 8.98 -2.53
C LEU A 92 -5.52 7.67 -3.20
N PHE A 93 -6.45 6.74 -3.42
CA PHE A 93 -6.13 5.49 -4.09
C PHE A 93 -5.62 5.72 -5.53
N ALA A 94 -6.22 6.67 -6.26
CA ALA A 94 -5.72 7.05 -7.59
C ALA A 94 -4.29 7.61 -7.53
N GLU A 95 -3.96 8.40 -6.51
CA GLU A 95 -2.62 8.95 -6.32
C GLU A 95 -1.60 7.89 -5.89
N ILE A 96 -1.98 6.95 -5.03
CA ILE A 96 -1.18 5.76 -4.68
C ILE A 96 -0.85 4.98 -5.95
N SER A 97 -1.84 4.71 -6.80
CA SER A 97 -1.64 4.02 -8.08
C SER A 97 -0.72 4.79 -9.02
N ALA A 98 -0.87 6.12 -9.11
CA ALA A 98 -0.01 6.95 -9.95
C ALA A 98 1.46 6.93 -9.49
N ILE A 99 1.70 7.05 -8.18
CA ILE A 99 3.04 6.98 -7.59
C ILE A 99 3.64 5.59 -7.78
N ALA A 100 2.88 4.51 -7.56
CA ALA A 100 3.34 3.15 -7.82
C ALA A 100 3.78 2.96 -9.28
N ASN A 101 3.07 3.56 -10.24
CA ASN A 101 3.46 3.51 -11.64
C ASN A 101 4.75 4.28 -11.93
N LEU A 102 4.99 5.44 -11.29
CA LEU A 102 6.25 6.19 -11.41
C LEU A 102 7.46 5.38 -10.90
N THR A 103 7.27 4.55 -9.86
CA THR A 103 8.34 3.68 -9.36
C THR A 103 8.83 2.62 -10.35
N LYS A 104 8.07 2.32 -11.44
CA LYS A 104 8.55 1.44 -12.52
C LYS A 104 9.85 1.96 -13.14
N THR A 105 10.02 3.28 -13.21
CA THR A 105 11.21 3.93 -13.78
C THR A 105 12.20 4.34 -12.70
N ALA A 106 11.73 4.96 -11.62
CA ALA A 106 12.59 5.49 -10.56
C ALA A 106 13.15 4.40 -9.62
N GLY A 107 12.49 3.24 -9.56
CA GLY A 107 12.72 2.20 -8.54
C GLY A 107 12.14 2.57 -7.17
N VAL A 108 12.23 1.64 -6.22
CA VAL A 108 11.62 1.76 -4.87
C VAL A 108 12.65 2.03 -3.76
N LYS A 109 13.64 2.88 -4.05
CA LYS A 109 14.77 3.15 -3.13
C LYS A 109 14.51 4.33 -2.20
N ASN A 110 13.59 5.22 -2.55
CA ASN A 110 13.31 6.41 -1.74
C ASN A 110 12.44 6.01 -0.54
N THR A 111 13.01 6.13 0.66
CA THR A 111 12.34 5.78 1.91
C THR A 111 11.10 6.62 2.17
N GLN A 112 11.11 7.91 1.82
CA GLN A 112 9.97 8.80 2.02
C GLN A 112 8.78 8.38 1.15
N VAL A 113 9.05 8.02 -0.11
CA VAL A 113 8.02 7.48 -1.02
C VAL A 113 7.45 6.17 -0.48
N ASN A 114 8.32 5.26 -0.02
CA ASN A 114 7.88 3.98 0.52
C ASN A 114 7.04 4.16 1.79
N GLU A 115 7.48 5.00 2.73
CA GLU A 115 6.71 5.32 3.94
C GLU A 115 5.34 5.89 3.61
N TRP A 116 5.29 6.89 2.73
CA TRP A 116 4.04 7.48 2.29
C TRP A 116 3.10 6.44 1.66
N LEU A 117 3.62 5.51 0.85
CA LEU A 117 2.80 4.44 0.26
C LEU A 117 2.12 3.58 1.34
N TYR A 118 2.84 3.15 2.37
CA TYR A 118 2.24 2.33 3.43
C TYR A 118 1.22 3.10 4.27
N ARG A 119 1.56 4.34 4.66
CA ARG A 119 0.67 5.20 5.46
C ARG A 119 -0.59 5.57 4.67
N SER A 120 -0.44 5.83 3.37
CA SER A 120 -1.56 6.10 2.47
C SER A 120 -2.47 4.89 2.28
N LEU A 121 -1.91 3.70 2.13
CA LEU A 121 -2.70 2.45 2.10
C LEU A 121 -3.45 2.25 3.42
N ALA A 122 -2.80 2.44 4.57
CA ALA A 122 -3.45 2.34 5.88
C ALA A 122 -4.57 3.39 6.07
N ALA A 123 -4.39 4.60 5.54
CA ALA A 123 -5.38 5.67 5.63
C ALA A 123 -6.71 5.33 4.92
N LEU A 124 -6.68 4.43 3.92
CA LEU A 124 -7.89 3.98 3.22
C LEU A 124 -8.86 3.24 4.15
N ASP A 125 -8.35 2.51 5.15
CA ASP A 125 -9.19 1.85 6.16
C ASP A 125 -9.55 2.77 7.34
N SER A 126 -8.79 3.85 7.53
CA SER A 126 -8.99 4.77 8.66
C SER A 126 -10.17 5.73 8.47
N SER A 127 -9.96 6.90 7.84
CA SER A 127 -10.97 7.96 7.72
C SER A 127 -10.72 8.85 6.51
N ASP A 128 -11.74 9.56 6.06
CA ASP A 128 -11.59 10.54 4.95
C ASP A 128 -10.64 11.68 5.32
N GLU A 129 -10.57 12.08 6.59
CA GLU A 129 -9.62 13.10 7.06
C GLU A 129 -8.18 12.61 6.90
N LYS A 130 -7.87 11.38 7.33
CA LYS A 130 -6.55 10.77 7.13
C LYS A 130 -6.22 10.58 5.66
N ALA A 131 -7.22 10.22 4.84
CA ALA A 131 -7.01 10.12 3.41
C ALA A 131 -6.66 11.48 2.78
N ALA A 132 -7.35 12.55 3.19
CA ALA A 132 -7.08 13.91 2.72
C ALA A 132 -5.72 14.44 3.19
N GLU A 133 -5.29 14.13 4.42
CA GLU A 133 -3.93 14.46 4.91
C GLU A 133 -2.86 13.84 4.02
N GLN A 134 -2.95 12.52 3.75
CA GLN A 134 -1.98 11.83 2.88
C GLN A 134 -2.02 12.34 1.43
N LEU A 135 -3.22 12.66 0.92
CA LEU A 135 -3.40 13.23 -0.41
C LEU A 135 -2.69 14.58 -0.56
N ALA A 136 -2.70 15.43 0.47
CA ALA A 136 -2.02 16.72 0.45
C ALA A 136 -0.48 16.60 0.33
N GLU A 137 0.09 15.47 0.74
CA GLU A 137 1.53 15.18 0.63
C GLU A 137 1.93 14.65 -0.75
N SER A 138 0.98 14.11 -1.54
CA SER A 138 1.26 13.42 -2.80
C SER A 138 2.10 14.24 -3.80
N PRO A 139 1.95 15.57 -3.95
CA PRO A 139 2.77 16.35 -4.88
C PRO A 139 4.26 16.35 -4.51
N ALA A 140 4.58 16.43 -3.22
CA ALA A 140 5.96 16.39 -2.75
C ALA A 140 6.55 14.99 -2.96
N ILE A 141 5.77 13.94 -2.68
CA ILE A 141 6.18 12.55 -2.89
C ILE A 141 6.44 12.24 -4.36
N LYS A 142 5.63 12.76 -5.28
CA LYS A 142 5.87 12.62 -6.72
C LYS A 142 7.16 13.31 -7.16
N ALA A 143 7.48 14.47 -6.58
CA ALA A 143 8.71 15.20 -6.92
C ALA A 143 9.98 14.41 -6.58
N GLU A 144 9.92 13.55 -5.56
CA GLU A 144 11.02 12.64 -5.17
C GLU A 144 11.29 11.51 -6.17
N LEU A 145 10.43 11.34 -7.19
CA LEU A 145 10.54 10.29 -8.22
C LEU A 145 10.87 10.83 -9.63
N LEU A 146 11.02 12.15 -9.78
CA LEU A 146 11.29 12.85 -11.04
C LEU A 146 12.74 13.31 -11.14
#